data_AF-U4U6N0-F1
#
_entry.id   AF-U4U6N0-F1
#
_cell.length_a   1.000
_cell.length_b   1.000
_cell.length_c   1.000
_cell.angle_alpha   90.00
_cell.angle_beta   90.00
_cell.angle_gamma   90.00
#
_symmetry.space_group_name_H-M   'P 1'
#
loop_
_entity.id
_entity.type
_entity.pdbx_description
1 polymer ?
#
loop_
_entity_poly.entity_id
_entity_poly.type
_entity_poly.pdbx_seq_one_letter_code
_entity_poly.pdbx_strand_id
1 'polypeptide(L)'
;MAAFRYTHAVVSRIPVSLRTRGQIDLEEAKKEHEGYVRLLRELGLDVIELPPDEALPECVFVEDCAVVCNGTALITRPGAAHRQKEAN
;
A
#
# COMPACT_ATOMS: atom_id res chain seq x y z
N MET A 1 2.25 19.77 -20.57
CA MET A 1 2.30 18.30 -20.69
C MET A 1 2.49 17.73 -19.30
N ALA A 2 1.59 16.89 -18.81
CA ALA A 2 1.81 16.22 -17.53
C ALA A 2 3.01 15.28 -17.69
N ALA A 3 4.05 15.46 -16.88
CA ALA A 3 5.34 14.78 -17.03
C ALA A 3 5.27 13.26 -16.77
N PHE A 4 4.18 12.76 -16.18
CA PHE A 4 3.98 11.35 -15.86
C PHE A 4 2.50 10.97 -16.05
N ARG A 5 2.26 9.83 -16.69
CA ARG A 5 0.95 9.19 -16.79
C ARG A 5 1.01 7.86 -16.06
N TYR A 6 0.13 7.68 -15.09
CA TYR A 6 -0.04 6.43 -14.37
C TYR A 6 -1.29 5.72 -14.87
N THR A 7 -1.24 4.39 -14.92
CA THR A 7 -2.34 3.54 -15.37
C THR A 7 -2.78 2.55 -14.31
N HIS A 8 -1.92 2.27 -13.32
CA HIS A 8 -2.17 1.30 -12.27
C HIS A 8 -1.77 1.86 -10.92
N ALA A 9 -2.37 1.32 -9.86
CA ALA A 9 -1.93 1.45 -8.49
C ALA A 9 -1.93 0.08 -7.81
N VAL A 10 -0.99 -0.14 -6.90
CA VAL A 10 -0.97 -1.31 -6.02
C VAL A 10 -1.24 -0.81 -4.61
N VAL A 11 -2.16 -1.45 -3.91
CA VAL A 11 -2.52 -1.15 -2.52
C VAL A 11 -2.63 -2.45 -1.75
N SER A 12 -2.47 -2.41 -0.42
CA SER A 12 -2.78 -3.53 0.46
C SER A 12 -3.88 -3.14 1.42
N ARG A 13 -4.83 -4.03 1.65
CA ARG A 13 -5.88 -3.83 2.66
C ARG A 13 -5.29 -3.71 4.06
N ILE A 14 -6.05 -3.06 4.95
CA ILE A 14 -5.68 -2.90 6.36
C ILE A 14 -5.82 -4.24 7.10
N PRO A 15 -4.73 -4.75 7.72
CA PRO A 15 -4.82 -5.89 8.62
C PRO A 15 -5.43 -5.49 9.97
N VAL A 16 -6.07 -6.43 10.67
CA VAL A 16 -6.57 -6.21 12.03
C VAL A 16 -5.42 -5.94 13.01
N SER A 17 -4.27 -6.55 12.74
CA SER A 17 -3.02 -6.35 13.48
C SER A 17 -2.30 -5.03 13.19
N LEU A 18 -2.90 -4.11 12.41
CA LEU A 18 -2.28 -2.85 11.97
C LEU A 18 -1.51 -2.15 13.10
N ARG A 19 -0.23 -1.84 12.82
CA ARG A 19 0.65 -1.14 13.74
C ARG A 19 1.01 0.23 13.19
N THR A 20 0.76 1.27 13.97
CA THR A 20 1.18 2.63 13.66
C THR A 20 1.87 3.27 14.87
N ARG A 21 2.39 4.49 14.72
CA ARG A 21 3.06 5.23 15.80
C ARG A 21 2.09 5.84 16.83
N GLY A 22 0.78 5.67 16.65
CA GLY A 22 -0.25 6.29 17.50
C GLY A 22 -1.46 5.38 17.74
N GLN A 23 -2.43 5.87 18.52
CA GLN A 23 -3.73 5.21 18.63
C GLN A 23 -4.48 5.34 17.31
N ILE A 24 -5.12 4.26 16.89
CA ILE A 24 -5.90 4.23 15.66
C ILE A 24 -7.25 3.57 15.94
N ASP A 25 -8.31 4.13 15.36
CA ASP A 25 -9.58 3.45 15.21
C ASP A 25 -9.50 2.61 13.94
N LEU A 26 -9.51 1.28 14.09
CA LEU A 26 -9.36 0.36 12.97
C LEU A 26 -10.52 0.44 11.98
N GLU A 27 -11.73 0.69 12.46
CA GLU A 27 -12.90 0.76 11.59
C GLU A 27 -12.90 2.06 10.79
N GLU A 28 -12.45 3.17 11.41
CA GLU A 28 -12.25 4.41 10.68
C GLU A 28 -11.11 4.31 9.66
N ALA A 29 -9.97 3.71 10.04
CA ALA A 29 -8.86 3.49 9.12
C ALA A 29 -9.28 2.67 7.89
N LYS A 30 -10.11 1.63 8.07
CA LYS A 30 -10.66 0.84 6.96
C LYS A 30 -11.52 1.67 6.02
N LYS A 31 -12.42 2.51 6.57
CA LYS A 31 -13.25 3.41 5.74
C LYS A 31 -12.41 4.43 4.98
N GLU A 32 -11.41 5.01 5.63
CA GLU A 32 -10.47 5.93 4.99
C GLU A 32 -9.72 5.24 3.84
N HIS A 33 -9.26 4.01 4.07
CA HIS A 33 -8.60 3.21 3.05
C HIS A 33 -9.53 2.86 1.88
N GLU A 34 -10.76 2.45 2.15
CA GLU A 34 -11.79 2.21 1.12
C GLU A 34 -12.06 3.48 0.29
N GLY A 35 -12.16 4.63 0.94
CA GLY A 35 -12.30 5.93 0.29
C GLY A 35 -11.10 6.27 -0.60
N TYR A 36 -9.88 6.03 -0.11
CA TYR A 36 -8.64 6.21 -0.86
C TYR A 36 -8.58 5.31 -2.11
N VAL A 37 -8.86 4.02 -1.95
CA VAL A 37 -8.89 3.06 -3.07
C VAL A 37 -9.96 3.41 -4.08
N ARG A 38 -11.14 3.83 -3.63
CA ARG A 38 -12.22 4.30 -4.50
C ARG A 38 -11.79 5.52 -5.31
N LEU A 39 -11.16 6.50 -4.68
CA LEU A 39 -10.65 7.69 -5.36
C LEU A 39 -9.64 7.34 -6.45
N LEU A 40 -8.72 6.40 -6.19
CA LEU A 40 -7.76 5.93 -7.21
C LEU A 40 -8.48 5.34 -8.43
N ARG A 41 -9.52 4.52 -8.21
CA ARG A 41 -10.35 3.96 -9.28
C ARG A 41 -11.11 5.04 -10.04
N GLU A 42 -11.68 6.03 -9.35
CA GLU A 42 -12.39 7.18 -9.96
C GLU A 42 -11.46 8.07 -10.80
N LEU A 43 -10.18 8.13 -10.47
CA LEU A 43 -9.14 8.79 -11.27
C LEU A 43 -8.75 7.98 -12.53
N GLY A 44 -9.35 6.80 -12.74
CA GLY A 44 -9.14 5.94 -13.91
C GLY A 44 -7.93 5.02 -13.81
N LEU A 45 -7.41 4.77 -12.61
CA LEU A 45 -6.35 3.80 -12.38
C LEU A 45 -6.93 2.39 -12.22
N ASP A 46 -6.25 1.40 -12.79
CA ASP A 46 -6.50 -0.01 -12.47
C ASP A 46 -5.83 -0.33 -11.11
N VAL A 47 -6.65 -0.62 -10.10
CA VAL A 47 -6.17 -0.77 -8.72
C VAL A 47 -6.08 -2.25 -8.36
N ILE A 48 -4.84 -2.71 -8.19
CA ILE A 48 -4.51 -4.05 -7.69
C ILE A 48 -4.51 -3.99 -6.16
N GLU A 49 -5.48 -4.65 -5.56
CA GLU A 49 -5.70 -4.64 -4.12
C GLU A 49 -5.29 -5.98 -3.50
N LEU A 50 -4.19 -5.97 -2.74
CA LEU A 50 -3.63 -7.14 -2.07
C LEU A 50 -4.43 -7.49 -0.80
N PRO A 51 -4.54 -8.79 -0.45
CA PRO A 51 -5.10 -9.18 0.84
C PRO A 51 -4.24 -8.66 1.99
N PRO A 52 -4.84 -8.39 3.16
CA PRO A 52 -4.07 -8.07 4.35
C PRO A 52 -3.30 -9.31 4.82
N ASP A 53 -2.12 -9.10 5.41
CA ASP A 53 -1.36 -10.15 6.09
C ASP A 53 -1.22 -9.82 7.57
N GLU A 54 -1.87 -10.62 8.41
CA GLU A 54 -1.85 -10.43 9.87
C GLU A 54 -0.49 -10.71 10.52
N ALA A 55 0.43 -11.37 9.81
CA ALA A 55 1.81 -11.51 10.24
C ALA A 55 2.65 -10.25 9.94
N LEU A 56 2.13 -9.33 9.12
CA LEU A 56 2.81 -8.11 8.67
C LEU A 56 1.94 -6.87 8.99
N PRO A 57 1.92 -6.41 10.25
CA PRO A 57 1.13 -5.27 10.72
C PRO A 57 1.25 -3.96 9.93
N GLU A 58 2.29 -3.80 9.12
CA GLU A 58 2.59 -2.59 8.36
C GLU A 58 2.42 -2.82 6.85
N CYS A 59 1.85 -3.95 6.41
CA CYS A 59 1.73 -4.32 5.00
C CYS A 59 0.89 -3.36 4.15
N VAL A 60 0.06 -2.52 4.78
CA VAL A 60 -0.68 -1.43 4.11
C VAL A 60 0.26 -0.40 3.45
N PHE A 61 1.49 -0.24 3.96
CA PHE A 61 2.48 0.73 3.49
C PHE A 61 3.36 0.17 2.36
N VAL A 62 2.74 -0.15 1.23
CA VAL A 62 3.38 -0.78 0.07
C VAL A 62 4.47 0.08 -0.59
N GLU A 63 4.50 1.40 -0.36
CA GLU A 63 5.49 2.32 -0.95
C GLU A 63 6.93 1.98 -0.53
N ASP A 64 7.11 1.45 0.67
CA ASP A 64 8.43 1.11 1.19
C ASP A 64 9.00 -0.13 0.50
N CYS A 65 8.16 -0.98 -0.07
CA CYS A 65 8.53 -2.28 -0.65
C CYS A 65 8.97 -2.20 -2.11
N ALA A 66 8.53 -1.18 -2.85
CA ALA A 66 8.86 -1.06 -4.26
C ALA A 66 8.96 0.39 -4.72
N VAL A 67 10.01 0.69 -5.50
CA VAL A 67 10.14 1.95 -6.25
C VAL A 67 9.91 1.66 -7.73
N VAL A 68 8.89 2.26 -8.33
CA VAL A 68 8.56 2.07 -9.74
C VAL A 68 8.90 3.32 -10.54
N CYS A 69 9.75 3.18 -11.57
CA CYS A 69 10.10 4.25 -12.49
C CYS A 69 10.13 3.73 -13.92
N ASN A 70 9.38 4.37 -14.81
CA ASN A 70 9.38 4.11 -16.26
C ASN A 70 9.27 2.61 -16.62
N GLY A 71 8.34 1.89 -15.98
CA GLY A 71 8.09 0.47 -16.25
C GLY A 71 9.06 -0.51 -15.56
N THR A 72 10.03 -0.01 -14.79
CA THR A 72 10.91 -0.83 -13.95
C THR A 72 10.49 -0.73 -12.50
N ALA A 73 10.35 -1.86 -11.82
CA ALA A 73 10.12 -1.93 -10.38
C ALA A 73 11.39 -2.42 -9.68
N LEU A 74 11.94 -1.60 -8.79
CA LEU A 74 12.95 -2.01 -7.83
C LEU A 74 12.24 -2.50 -6.58
N ILE A 75 12.30 -3.80 -6.33
CA ILE A 75 11.89 -4.37 -5.04
C ILE A 75 12.95 -4.02 -4.01
N THR A 76 12.53 -3.32 -2.97
CA THR A 76 13.44 -2.84 -1.94
C THR A 76 13.74 -3.95 -0.93
N ARG A 77 14.64 -3.65 0.00
CA ARG A 77 14.78 -4.40 1.24
C ARG A 77 14.45 -3.45 2.40
N PRO A 78 13.23 -3.50 2.95
CA PRO A 78 12.82 -2.62 4.04
C PRO A 78 13.84 -2.61 5.19
N GLY A 79 14.14 -1.42 5.71
CA GLY A 79 15.13 -1.24 6.78
C GLY A 79 14.70 -1.88 8.10
N ALA A 80 13.39 -1.91 8.38
CA ALA A 80 12.83 -2.60 9.53
C ALA A 80 12.79 -4.11 9.28
N ALA A 81 13.48 -4.90 10.11
CA ALA A 81 13.65 -6.34 9.91
C ALA A 81 12.30 -7.10 9.83
N HIS A 82 11.28 -6.69 10.59
CA HIS A 82 9.96 -7.31 10.56
C HIS A 82 9.18 -7.05 9.27
N ARG A 83 9.55 -6.02 8.50
CA ARG A 83 8.92 -5.68 7.22
C ARG A 83 9.60 -6.31 6.01
N GLN A 84 10.76 -6.94 6.18
CA GLN A 84 11.50 -7.52 5.05
C GLN A 84 10.70 -8.61 4.31
N LYS A 85 9.78 -9.29 4.99
CA LYS A 85 8.90 -10.30 4.37
C LYS A 85 7.80 -9.71 3.47
N GLU A 86 7.53 -8.40 3.54
CA GLU A 86 6.57 -7.74 2.65
C GLU A 86 7.08 -7.67 1.19
N ALA A 87 8.38 -7.85 0.98
CA ALA A 87 9.06 -7.74 -0.31
C ALA A 87 9.65 -9.08 -0.80
N ASN A 88 9.28 -10.22 -0.20
CA ASN A 88 9.81 -11.55 -0.50
C ASN A 88 8.74 -12.53 -1.00
#